data_AF-A0A962AY54-F1
#
_entry.id   AF-A0A962AY54-F1
#
_cell.length_a   1.000
_cell.length_b   1.000
_cell.length_c   1.000
_cell.angle_alpha   90.00
_cell.angle_beta   90.00
_cell.angle_gamma   90.00
#
_symmetry.space_group_name_H-M   'P 1'
#
loop_
_entity.id
_entity.type
_entity.pdbx_description
1 polymer ?
#
loop_
_entity_poly.entity_id
_entity_poly.type
_entity_poly.pdbx_seq_one_letter_code
_entity_poly.pdbx_strand_id
1 'polypeptide(L)'
;TAMPLTVADRADLEERLGRGEVVATIESAGRSDVWETQFSGVWFVRHYGENDRPASECIEIGAVPAILLSHRADMAAAATRLAAVLQPRDAVDQ
;
A
#
# COMPACT_ATOMS: atom_id res chain seq x y z
N THR A 1 3.50 5.93 19.23
CA THR A 1 2.54 5.83 20.35
C THR A 1 1.15 5.68 19.78
N ALA A 2 0.39 4.66 20.17
CA ALA A 2 -1.00 4.53 19.73
C ALA A 2 -1.90 5.39 20.63
N MET A 3 -2.80 6.18 20.03
CA MET A 3 -3.82 6.91 20.77
C MET A 3 -5.09 6.06 20.87
N PRO A 4 -5.70 5.92 22.06
CA PRO A 4 -6.98 5.26 22.19
C PRO A 4 -8.06 6.18 21.60
N LEU A 5 -8.61 5.79 20.44
CA LEU A 5 -9.74 6.45 19.80
C LEU A 5 -10.98 5.57 19.93
N THR A 6 -12.11 6.16 20.28
CA THR A 6 -13.38 5.45 20.18
C THR A 6 -13.73 5.18 18.72
N VAL A 7 -14.72 4.33 18.48
CA VAL A 7 -15.22 4.08 17.11
C VAL A 7 -15.74 5.38 16.47
N ALA A 8 -16.41 6.23 17.24
CA ALA A 8 -16.94 7.49 16.76
C ALA A 8 -15.83 8.49 16.43
N ASP A 9 -14.81 8.61 17.29
CA ASP A 9 -13.69 9.52 17.05
C ASP A 9 -12.90 9.14 15.79
N ARG A 10 -12.76 7.84 15.53
CA ARG A 10 -12.11 7.35 14.32
C ARG A 10 -12.94 7.64 13.07
N ALA A 11 -14.26 7.43 13.13
CA ALA A 11 -15.14 7.74 12.01
C ALA A 11 -15.11 9.24 11.69
N ASP A 12 -15.18 10.11 12.71
CA ASP A 12 -15.03 11.57 12.56
C ASP A 12 -13.67 11.93 11.95
N LEU A 13 -12.59 11.31 12.43
CA LEU A 13 -11.25 11.54 11.89
C LEU A 13 -11.15 11.14 10.41
N GLU A 14 -11.64 9.96 10.05
CA GLU A 14 -11.64 9.48 8.66
C GLU A 14 -12.47 10.40 7.75
N GLU A 15 -13.63 10.86 8.20
CA GLU A 15 -14.48 11.81 7.46
C GLU A 15 -13.76 13.14 7.25
N ARG A 16 -13.13 13.68 8.29
CA ARG A 16 -12.40 14.97 8.23
C ARG A 16 -11.13 14.91 7.41
N LEU A 17 -10.44 13.77 7.38
CA LEU A 17 -9.30 13.54 6.51
C LEU A 17 -9.74 13.33 5.05
N GLY A 18 -10.90 12.74 4.83
CA GLY A 18 -11.44 12.50 3.50
C GLY A 18 -10.60 11.54 2.67
N ARG A 19 -10.82 11.56 1.35
CA ARG A 19 -10.12 10.72 0.36
C ARG A 19 -9.46 11.58 -0.69
N GLY A 20 -8.21 11.26 -1.00
CA GLY A 20 -7.41 11.86 -2.07
C GLY A 20 -7.42 11.00 -3.33
N GLU A 21 -6.35 11.14 -4.12
CA GLU A 21 -6.26 10.59 -5.47
C GLU A 21 -5.80 9.13 -5.48
N VAL A 22 -4.99 8.73 -4.49
CA VAL A 22 -4.31 7.44 -4.48
C VAL A 22 -4.94 6.49 -3.47
N VAL A 23 -5.24 5.28 -3.93
CA VAL A 23 -5.67 4.15 -3.10
C VAL A 23 -4.94 2.88 -3.53
N ALA A 24 -4.55 2.07 -2.56
CA ALA A 24 -3.88 0.80 -2.77
C ALA A 24 -4.33 -0.24 -1.74
N THR A 25 -4.35 -1.49 -2.16
CA THR A 25 -4.55 -2.65 -1.29
C THR A 25 -3.35 -3.59 -1.44
N ILE A 26 -2.79 -4.02 -0.31
CA ILE A 26 -1.65 -4.94 -0.23
C ILE A 26 -2.14 -6.24 0.38
N GLU A 27 -1.91 -7.37 -0.30
CA GLU A 27 -2.28 -8.72 0.17
C GLU A 27 -1.06 -9.53 0.64
N SER A 28 0.08 -8.87 0.83
CA SER A 28 1.32 -9.51 1.28
C SER A 28 1.34 -9.59 2.81
N ALA A 29 1.40 -10.82 3.35
CA ALA A 29 1.41 -11.10 4.79
C ALA A 29 0.16 -10.60 5.57
N GLY A 30 -0.98 -10.50 4.88
CA GLY A 30 -2.26 -10.00 5.42
C GLY A 30 -2.71 -8.75 4.68
N ARG A 31 -4.03 -8.52 4.61
CA ARG A 31 -4.57 -7.36 3.89
C ARG A 31 -4.15 -6.06 4.58
N SER A 32 -3.77 -5.07 3.79
CA SER A 32 -3.63 -3.69 4.22
C SER A 32 -4.25 -2.76 3.19
N ASP A 33 -5.04 -1.79 3.65
CA ASP A 33 -5.54 -0.72 2.80
C ASP A 33 -4.75 0.56 3.09
N VAL A 34 -4.37 1.25 2.03
CA VAL A 34 -3.62 2.51 2.10
C VAL A 34 -4.29 3.51 1.17
N TRP A 35 -4.56 4.71 1.67
CA TRP A 35 -5.07 5.78 0.82
C TRP A 35 -4.49 7.13 1.21
N GLU A 36 -4.32 7.98 0.19
CA GLU A 36 -4.05 9.39 0.41
C GLU A 36 -5.34 10.07 0.89
N THR A 37 -5.21 10.98 1.83
CA THR A 37 -6.32 11.81 2.32
C THR A 37 -6.56 12.98 1.37
N GLN A 38 -7.50 13.89 1.68
CA GLN A 38 -7.64 15.13 0.90
C GLN A 38 -6.41 16.06 0.98
N PHE A 39 -5.48 15.78 1.90
CA PHE A 39 -4.24 16.51 2.07
C PHE A 39 -3.10 15.73 1.43
N SER A 40 -2.47 16.30 0.39
CA SER A 40 -1.38 15.64 -0.34
C SER A 40 -0.23 15.27 0.58
N GLY A 41 0.28 14.05 0.42
CA GLY A 41 1.35 13.50 1.25
C GLY A 41 0.91 13.10 2.67
N VAL A 42 -0.39 13.15 2.99
CA VAL A 42 -0.95 12.60 4.23
C VAL A 42 -1.73 11.34 3.88
N TRP A 43 -1.34 10.24 4.51
CA TRP A 43 -1.79 8.89 4.16
C TRP A 43 -2.43 8.22 5.36
N PHE A 44 -3.53 7.51 5.13
CA PHE A 44 -4.12 6.62 6.10
C PHE A 44 -3.72 5.19 5.74
N VAL A 45 -3.15 4.47 6.70
CA VAL A 45 -2.73 3.07 6.55
C VAL A 45 -3.53 2.23 7.54
N ARG A 46 -4.23 1.22 7.04
CA ARG A 46 -5.02 0.27 7.83
C ARG A 46 -4.51 -1.14 7.56
N HIS A 47 -4.02 -1.80 8.59
CA HIS A 47 -3.68 -3.21 8.55
C HIS A 47 -4.83 -4.05 9.09
N TYR A 48 -5.13 -5.15 8.41
CA TYR A 48 -6.11 -6.13 8.86
C TYR A 48 -5.40 -7.33 9.49
N GLY A 49 -5.96 -7.80 10.60
CA GLY A 49 -5.56 -9.05 11.24
C GLY A 49 -6.40 -10.21 10.73
N GLU A 50 -6.51 -11.26 11.54
CA GLU A 50 -7.33 -12.42 11.23
C GLU A 50 -8.80 -12.04 11.02
N ASN A 51 -9.46 -12.74 10.09
CA ASN A 51 -10.88 -12.54 9.76
C ASN A 51 -11.22 -11.12 9.26
N ASP A 52 -10.29 -10.45 8.56
CA ASP A 52 -10.52 -9.12 7.96
C ASP A 52 -10.91 -8.03 8.96
N ARG A 53 -10.50 -8.17 10.22
CA ARG A 53 -10.73 -7.15 11.25
C ARG A 53 -9.56 -6.16 11.27
N PRO A 54 -9.81 -4.84 11.31
CA PRO A 54 -8.75 -3.86 11.49
C PRO A 54 -7.92 -4.19 12.74
N ALA A 55 -6.63 -4.42 12.56
CA ALA A 55 -5.68 -4.73 13.63
C ALA A 55 -4.92 -3.49 14.08
N SER A 56 -4.56 -2.61 13.14
CA SER A 56 -3.90 -1.34 13.44
C SER A 56 -4.15 -0.32 12.34
N GLU A 57 -4.12 0.95 12.73
CA GLU A 57 -4.31 2.10 11.85
C GLU A 57 -3.31 3.18 12.22
N CYS A 58 -2.78 3.87 11.22
CA CYS A 58 -1.91 5.02 11.43
C CYS A 58 -2.05 6.06 10.32
N ILE A 59 -1.64 7.28 10.64
CA ILE A 59 -1.43 8.35 9.68
C ILE A 59 0.06 8.46 9.40
N GLU A 60 0.45 8.38 8.14
CA GLU A 60 1.80 8.63 7.66
C GLU A 60 1.84 9.97 6.92
N ILE A 61 2.91 10.75 7.13
CA ILE A 61 3.14 12.01 6.41
C ILE A 61 4.44 11.86 5.62
N GLY A 62 4.36 11.91 4.29
CA GLY A 62 5.50 11.72 3.40
C GLY A 62 5.07 11.55 1.94
N ALA A 63 6.06 11.42 1.06
CA ALA A 63 5.82 11.27 -0.37
C ALA A 63 5.04 9.98 -0.70
N VAL A 64 5.42 8.86 -0.07
CA VAL A 64 4.81 7.55 -0.26
C VAL A 64 4.99 6.73 1.04
N PRO A 65 3.95 6.05 1.55
CA PRO A 65 4.04 5.15 2.68
C PRO A 65 5.04 4.02 2.47
N ALA A 66 5.76 3.63 3.52
CA ALA A 66 6.84 2.64 3.41
C ALA A 66 6.33 1.27 2.91
N ILE A 67 5.11 0.89 3.28
CA ILE A 67 4.49 -0.38 2.84
C ILE A 67 4.25 -0.46 1.33
N LEU A 68 4.18 0.69 0.63
CA LEU A 68 4.03 0.71 -0.83
C LEU A 68 5.37 0.58 -1.58
N LEU A 69 6.50 0.62 -0.88
CA LEU A 69 7.81 0.55 -1.49
C LEU A 69 8.29 -0.90 -1.61
N SER A 70 8.40 -1.38 -2.84
CA SER A 70 9.09 -2.65 -3.13
C SER A 70 10.55 -2.59 -2.71
N HIS A 71 11.07 -3.68 -2.14
CA HIS A 71 12.48 -3.76 -1.77
C HIS A 71 13.38 -3.71 -3.02
N ARG A 72 14.54 -3.05 -2.88
CA ARG A 72 15.51 -2.89 -3.98
C ARG A 72 15.95 -4.22 -4.61
N ALA A 73 16.15 -5.25 -3.78
CA ALA A 73 16.53 -6.57 -4.26
C ALA A 73 15.44 -7.22 -5.13
N ASP A 74 14.18 -7.10 -4.72
CA ASP A 74 13.04 -7.63 -5.46
C ASP A 74 12.85 -6.90 -6.80
N MET A 75 13.05 -5.58 -6.81
CA MET A 75 13.03 -4.78 -8.03
C MET A 75 14.14 -5.18 -9.01
N ALA A 76 15.36 -5.41 -8.52
CA ALA A 76 16.48 -5.87 -9.35
C ALA A 76 16.21 -7.25 -9.94
N ALA A 77 15.73 -8.20 -9.12
CA ALA A 77 15.34 -9.53 -9.58
C ALA A 77 14.18 -9.48 -10.59
N ALA A 78 13.20 -8.60 -10.37
CA ALA A 78 12.09 -8.38 -11.29
C ALA A 78 12.57 -7.82 -12.64
N ALA A 79 13.51 -6.87 -12.65
CA ALA A 79 14.07 -6.31 -13.87
C ALA A 79 14.77 -7.39 -14.73
N THR A 80 15.57 -8.28 -14.11
CA THR A 80 16.18 -9.42 -14.83
C THR A 80 15.13 -10.36 -15.42
N ARG A 81 14.10 -10.71 -14.63
CA ARG A 81 13.00 -11.58 -15.12
C ARG A 81 12.23 -10.93 -16.26
N LEU A 82 11.94 -9.63 -16.16
CA LEU A 82 11.28 -8.87 -17.20
C LEU A 82 12.10 -8.87 -18.49
N ALA A 83 13.41 -8.63 -18.41
CA ALA A 83 14.29 -8.66 -19.58
C ALA A 83 14.29 -10.03 -20.27
N ALA A 84 14.28 -11.13 -19.51
CA ALA A 84 14.20 -12.48 -20.06
C ALA A 84 12.85 -12.75 -20.76
N VAL A 85 11.75 -12.25 -20.22
CA VAL A 85 10.41 -12.38 -20.84
C VAL A 85 10.31 -11.58 -22.13
N LEU A 86 10.97 -10.42 -22.20
CA LEU A 86 10.95 -9.53 -23.36
C LEU A 86 11.99 -9.90 -24.42
N GLN A 87 12.83 -10.94 -24.19
CA GLN A 87 13.70 -11.41 -25.26
C GLN A 87 12.84 -11.85 -26.45
N PRO A 88 13.19 -11.43 -27.67
CA PRO A 88 12.51 -11.92 -28.86
C PRO A 88 12.51 -13.44 -28.80
N ARG A 89 11.35 -14.06 -28.97
CA ARG A 89 11.33 -15.47 -29.32
C ARG A 89 12.08 -15.55 -30.64
N ASP A 90 13.27 -16.13 -30.62
CA ASP A 90 13.99 -16.45 -31.84
C ASP A 90 12.98 -17.11 -32.77
N ALA A 91 12.86 -16.55 -33.98
CA ALA A 91 12.04 -17.13 -35.03
C ALA A 91 12.52 -18.57 -35.15
N VAL A 92 11.69 -19.49 -34.65
CA VAL A 92 11.96 -20.92 -34.75
C VAL A 92 12.19 -21.16 -36.23
N ASP A 93 13.42 -21.53 -36.56
CA ASP A 93 13.77 -22.10 -37.85
C ASP A 93 12.70 -23.15 -38.21
N GLN A 94 11.87 -22.81 -39.20
CA GLN A 94 11.25 -23.69 -40.20
C GLN A 94 10.42 -22.86 -41.19
#